data_AF-A0A2V6KQD7-F1
#
_entry.id   AF-A0A2V6KQD7-F1
#
_cell.length_a   1.000
_cell.length_b   1.000
_cell.length_c   1.000
_cell.angle_alpha   90.00
_cell.angle_beta   90.00
_cell.angle_gamma   90.00
#
_symmetry.space_group_name_H-M   'P 1'
#
loop_
_entity.id
_entity.type
_entity.pdbx_description
1 polymer ?
#
loop_
_entity_poly.entity_id
_entity_poly.type
_entity_poly.pdbx_seq_one_letter_code
_entity_poly.pdbx_strand_id
1 'polypeptide(L)'
;AAIIALIAWLLVPLLEALCDGARWSTPFICAAAAITLVGIGVLTVRTSDVHPVPSRLIYAIDADSSDAWLASRASAARAVAWVRTALAPFVQGPEWISHFFEGPAAVVAKRVPTLPLPQPAINILSDSTTSDARQLSLRVQGSAGTTALGIRVTDAPVISAAIDGHAIDTTRYRLHTRDWTLWYWAPSDSGALLSLIVPAASTPKLEILAYSLGIPTLPRVTLPPRPANVVPVQSGDVTIVCRRFPIPLRK
;
A
#
# COMPACT_ATOMS: atom_id res chain seq x y z
N ALA A 1 2.27 -11.18 18.92
CA ALA A 1 1.77 -11.64 20.23
C ALA A 1 1.25 -13.08 20.16
N ALA A 2 0.26 -13.40 19.31
CA ALA A 2 -0.30 -14.75 19.19
C ALA A 2 0.73 -15.85 18.88
N ILE A 3 1.67 -15.60 17.95
CA ILE A 3 2.72 -16.57 17.61
C ILE A 3 3.66 -16.85 18.79
N ILE A 4 4.01 -15.82 19.57
CA ILE A 4 4.87 -15.96 20.75
C ILE A 4 4.14 -16.75 21.85
N ALA A 5 2.85 -16.49 22.06
CA ALA A 5 2.02 -17.23 23.01
C ALA A 5 1.84 -18.71 22.59
N LEU A 6 1.66 -18.96 21.29
CA LEU A 6 1.55 -20.32 20.75
C LEU A 6 2.86 -21.10 20.90
N ILE A 7 4.00 -20.47 20.59
CA ILE A 7 5.33 -21.07 20.79
C ILE A 7 5.56 -21.35 22.27
N ALA A 8 5.25 -20.40 23.16
CA ALA A 8 5.39 -20.60 24.61
C ALA A 8 4.52 -21.76 25.10
N TRP A 9 3.28 -21.86 24.64
CA TRP A 9 2.35 -22.94 25.02
C TRP A 9 2.77 -24.31 24.48
N LEU A 10 3.22 -24.39 23.23
CA LEU A 10 3.78 -25.64 22.67
C LEU A 10 5.08 -26.08 23.36
N LEU A 11 5.82 -25.13 23.94
CA LEU A 11 7.03 -25.44 24.70
C LEU A 11 6.73 -25.96 26.11
N VAL A 12 5.54 -25.72 26.69
CA VAL A 12 5.18 -26.17 28.05
C VAL A 12 5.32 -27.69 28.24
N PRO A 13 4.68 -28.56 27.43
CA PRO A 13 4.81 -30.02 27.62
C PRO A 13 6.23 -30.52 27.32
N LEU A 14 6.97 -29.82 26.45
CA LEU A 14 8.37 -30.14 26.16
C LEU A 14 9.28 -29.79 27.35
N LEU A 15 9.00 -28.67 28.02
CA LEU A 15 9.69 -28.22 29.23
C LEU A 15 9.35 -29.10 30.43
N GLU A 16 8.10 -29.52 30.58
CA GLU A 16 7.67 -30.47 31.62
C GLU A 16 8.38 -31.82 31.45
N ALA A 17 8.38 -32.39 30.24
CA ALA A 17 9.10 -33.63 29.95
C ALA A 17 10.62 -33.53 30.15
N LEU A 18 11.21 -32.35 29.92
CA LEU A 18 12.63 -32.08 30.21
C LEU A 18 12.90 -31.87 31.71
N CYS A 19 11.91 -31.46 32.50
CA CYS A 19 12.04 -31.19 33.94
C CYS A 19 11.69 -32.40 34.82
N ASP A 20 10.90 -33.36 34.33
CA ASP A 20 10.45 -34.55 35.09
C ASP A 20 11.57 -35.54 35.48
N GLY A 21 12.81 -35.30 35.03
CA GLY A 21 13.99 -36.05 35.48
C GLY A 21 15.30 -35.25 35.50
N ALA A 22 15.28 -33.96 35.17
CA ALA A 22 16.49 -33.16 35.10
C ALA A 22 16.63 -32.23 36.30
N ARG A 23 17.84 -32.16 36.84
CA ARG A 23 18.26 -31.09 37.75
C ARG A 23 17.88 -29.74 37.12
N TRP A 24 17.48 -28.77 37.94
CA TRP A 24 17.06 -27.39 37.60
C TRP A 24 17.92 -26.62 36.55
N SER A 25 19.05 -27.18 36.10
CA SER A 25 19.91 -26.70 35.03
C SER A 25 19.28 -26.67 33.64
N THR A 26 18.39 -27.60 33.27
CA THR A 26 17.87 -27.69 31.89
C THR A 26 17.06 -26.47 31.44
N PRO A 27 16.02 -26.01 32.19
CA PRO A 27 15.30 -24.78 31.82
C PRO A 27 16.20 -23.55 31.82
N PHE A 28 17.21 -23.49 32.70
CA PHE A 28 18.19 -22.42 32.74
C PHE A 28 19.08 -22.41 31.49
N ILE A 29 19.53 -23.57 31.02
CA ILE A 29 20.31 -23.73 29.79
C ILE A 29 19.46 -23.31 28.57
N CYS A 30 18.20 -23.72 28.49
CA CYS A 30 17.30 -23.31 27.41
C CYS A 30 17.07 -21.79 27.41
N ALA A 31 16.83 -21.19 28.58
CA ALA A 31 16.69 -19.74 28.70
C ALA A 31 17.97 -19.00 28.31
N ALA A 32 19.13 -19.48 28.76
CA ALA A 32 20.43 -18.92 28.39
C ALA A 32 20.70 -19.03 26.88
N ALA A 33 20.37 -20.17 26.26
CA ALA A 33 20.48 -20.37 24.82
C ALA A 33 19.54 -19.44 24.05
N ALA A 34 18.29 -19.27 24.49
CA ALA A 34 17.33 -18.35 23.87
C ALA A 34 17.81 -16.90 23.96
N ILE A 35 18.28 -16.44 25.13
CA ILE A 35 18.86 -15.11 25.30
C ILE A 35 20.08 -14.93 24.40
N THR A 36 20.93 -15.96 24.29
CA THR A 36 22.11 -15.94 23.41
C THR A 36 21.70 -15.80 21.95
N LEU A 37 20.73 -16.58 21.47
CA LEU A 37 20.23 -16.50 20.09
C LEU A 37 19.57 -15.15 19.79
N VAL A 38 18.79 -14.60 20.73
CA VAL A 38 18.20 -13.25 20.60
C VAL A 38 19.30 -12.20 20.56
N GLY A 39 20.31 -12.31 21.43
CA GLY A 39 21.47 -11.42 21.45
C GLY A 39 22.24 -11.46 20.13
N ILE A 40 22.49 -12.65 19.59
CA ILE A 40 23.09 -12.83 18.26
C ILE A 40 22.22 -12.14 17.21
N GLY A 41 20.90 -12.38 17.19
CA GLY A 41 19.98 -11.76 16.23
C GLY A 41 19.99 -10.22 16.30
N VAL A 42 20.00 -9.65 17.50
CA VAL A 42 20.08 -8.18 17.70
C VAL A 42 21.41 -7.60 17.22
N LEU A 43 22.50 -8.37 17.29
CA LEU A 43 23.81 -7.94 16.83
C LEU A 43 24.01 -8.15 15.32
N THR A 44 23.44 -9.20 14.73
CA THR A 44 23.63 -9.56 13.32
C THR A 44 22.61 -8.92 12.38
N VAL A 45 21.38 -8.66 12.83
CA VAL A 45 20.31 -8.02 12.03
C VAL A 45 20.45 -6.49 12.03
N ARG A 46 21.62 -5.96 12.40
CA ARG A 46 21.87 -4.52 12.36
C ARG A 46 22.00 -4.04 10.93
N THR A 47 21.34 -2.91 10.66
CA THR A 47 21.52 -2.16 9.44
C THR A 47 22.98 -1.77 9.26
N SER A 48 23.56 -2.22 8.16
CA SER A 48 24.95 -1.97 7.77
C SER A 48 25.02 -1.90 6.25
N ASP A 49 26.18 -1.54 5.72
CA ASP A 49 26.39 -1.50 4.27
C ASP A 49 26.27 -2.91 3.63
N VAL A 50 26.52 -3.97 4.40
CA VAL A 50 26.36 -5.38 3.99
C VAL A 50 24.90 -5.86 4.13
N HIS A 51 24.15 -5.30 5.08
CA HIS A 51 22.73 -5.62 5.33
C HIS A 51 21.89 -4.33 5.27
N PRO A 52 21.63 -3.81 4.05
CA PRO A 52 20.97 -2.52 3.91
C PRO A 52 19.47 -2.61 4.22
N VAL A 53 18.90 -1.53 4.74
CA VAL A 53 17.45 -1.43 4.99
C VAL A 53 16.71 -0.99 3.73
N PRO A 54 15.66 -1.71 3.31
CA PRO A 54 14.84 -1.29 2.20
C PRO A 54 13.95 -0.10 2.58
N SER A 55 13.89 0.90 1.71
CA SER A 55 13.09 2.12 1.90
C SER A 55 12.40 2.56 0.61
N ARG A 56 11.36 3.38 0.75
CA ARG A 56 10.61 4.01 -0.35
C ARG A 56 10.23 5.43 0.05
N LEU A 57 10.35 6.34 -0.89
CA LEU A 57 9.66 7.62 -0.91
C LEU A 57 8.56 7.58 -1.98
N ILE A 58 7.48 8.29 -1.70
CA ILE A 58 6.30 8.40 -2.55
C ILE A 58 6.12 9.88 -2.85
N TYR A 59 6.18 10.28 -4.11
CA TYR A 59 5.65 11.56 -4.53
C TYR A 59 4.19 11.39 -4.89
N ALA A 60 3.30 12.09 -4.19
CA ALA A 60 1.87 11.84 -4.23
C ALA A 60 1.14 13.14 -4.58
N ILE A 61 0.41 13.14 -5.70
CA ILE A 61 -0.41 14.26 -6.15
C ILE A 61 -1.88 13.91 -5.99
N ASP A 62 -2.63 14.80 -5.36
CA ASP A 62 -4.08 14.81 -5.37
C ASP A 62 -4.56 15.73 -6.49
N ALA A 63 -5.07 15.16 -7.58
CA ALA A 63 -5.47 15.92 -8.77
C ALA A 63 -6.72 16.78 -8.53
N ASP A 64 -7.54 16.45 -7.54
CA ASP A 64 -8.79 17.17 -7.24
C ASP A 64 -8.49 18.49 -6.49
N SER A 65 -7.52 18.45 -5.57
CA SER A 65 -7.07 19.62 -4.79
C SER A 65 -5.82 20.30 -5.35
N SER A 66 -5.13 19.68 -6.32
CA SER A 66 -3.81 20.09 -6.82
C SER A 66 -2.73 20.15 -5.73
N ASP A 67 -2.90 19.37 -4.66
CA ASP A 67 -1.93 19.25 -3.58
C ASP A 67 -0.91 18.15 -3.88
N ALA A 68 0.37 18.40 -3.58
CA ALA A 68 1.44 17.41 -3.71
C ALA A 68 2.21 17.20 -2.40
N TRP A 69 2.61 15.94 -2.20
CA TRP A 69 3.20 15.45 -0.98
C TRP A 69 4.38 14.54 -1.30
N LEU A 70 5.44 14.67 -0.51
CA LEU A 70 6.47 13.65 -0.41
C LEU A 70 6.17 12.84 0.85
N ALA A 71 6.05 11.52 0.72
CA ALA A 71 5.51 10.67 1.76
C ALA A 71 6.29 9.36 1.92
N SER A 72 6.11 8.73 3.07
CA SER A 72 6.60 7.38 3.35
C SER A 72 5.74 6.74 4.46
N ARG A 73 5.87 5.42 4.65
CA ARG A 73 5.24 4.77 5.81
C ARG A 73 5.81 5.36 7.10
N ALA A 74 4.95 5.63 8.08
CA ALA A 74 5.36 6.15 9.38
C ALA A 74 6.39 5.23 10.07
N SER A 75 6.29 3.91 9.88
CA SER A 75 7.27 2.95 10.36
C SER A 75 8.65 3.14 9.74
N ALA A 76 8.73 3.47 8.44
CA ALA A 76 9.99 3.73 7.75
C ALA A 76 10.62 5.05 8.24
N ALA A 77 9.84 6.10 8.43
CA ALA A 77 10.34 7.35 9.01
C ALA A 77 10.82 7.20 10.47
N ARG A 78 10.32 6.21 11.22
CA ARG A 78 10.81 5.86 12.56
C ARG A 78 12.11 5.05 12.49
N ALA A 79 12.14 4.03 11.66
CA ALA A 79 13.24 3.07 11.59
C ALA A 79 14.45 3.56 10.78
N VAL A 80 14.25 4.40 9.76
CA VAL A 80 15.28 4.78 8.78
C VAL A 80 15.58 6.27 8.88
N ALA A 81 16.79 6.60 9.35
CA ALA A 81 17.22 7.99 9.52
C ALA A 81 17.19 8.80 8.21
N TRP A 82 17.59 8.18 7.10
CA TRP A 82 17.54 8.82 5.77
C TRP A 82 16.11 9.26 5.38
N VAL A 83 15.10 8.38 5.56
CA VAL A 83 13.69 8.70 5.28
C VAL A 83 13.22 9.86 6.16
N ARG A 84 13.58 9.82 7.45
CA ARG A 84 13.23 10.86 8.42
C ARG A 84 13.79 12.22 8.01
N THR A 85 15.06 12.28 7.61
CA THR A 85 15.72 13.52 7.16
C THR A 85 15.13 14.02 5.84
N ALA A 86 14.90 13.12 4.87
CA ALA A 86 14.31 13.49 3.58
C ALA A 86 12.91 14.11 3.72
N LEU A 87 12.14 13.67 4.72
CA LEU A 87 10.80 14.15 4.99
C LEU A 87 10.73 15.30 6.01
N ALA A 88 11.81 15.66 6.70
CA ALA A 88 11.75 16.66 7.76
C ALA A 88 11.47 18.09 7.23
N PRO A 89 10.64 18.89 7.93
CA PRO A 89 9.62 18.46 8.90
C PRO A 89 8.46 17.73 8.18
N PHE A 90 7.94 16.66 8.80
CA PHE A 90 6.78 15.92 8.30
C PHE A 90 5.62 15.96 9.30
N VAL A 91 4.42 15.78 8.75
CA VAL A 91 3.16 15.65 9.48
C VAL A 91 2.52 14.30 9.17
N GLN A 92 1.40 13.99 9.81
CA GLN A 92 0.54 12.90 9.36
C GLN A 92 0.08 13.17 7.92
N GLY A 93 0.29 12.20 7.04
CA GLY A 93 -0.07 12.33 5.62
C GLY A 93 -1.58 12.18 5.40
N PRO A 94 -2.10 12.72 4.28
CA PRO A 94 -3.47 12.46 3.85
C PRO A 94 -3.79 10.97 3.79
N GLU A 95 -4.99 10.60 4.22
CA GLU A 95 -5.43 9.20 4.29
C GLU A 95 -5.34 8.50 2.93
N TRP A 96 -5.69 9.18 1.84
CA TRP A 96 -5.70 8.59 0.50
C TRP A 96 -4.32 8.07 0.06
N ILE A 97 -3.21 8.64 0.57
CA ILE A 97 -1.86 8.13 0.26
C ILE A 97 -1.69 6.72 0.84
N SER A 98 -2.38 6.42 1.95
CA SER A 98 -2.35 5.07 2.54
C SER A 98 -3.03 4.02 1.67
N HIS A 99 -3.93 4.41 0.77
CA HIS A 99 -4.60 3.49 -0.16
C HIS A 99 -3.65 2.91 -1.22
N PHE A 100 -2.46 3.50 -1.36
CA PHE A 100 -1.38 2.91 -2.14
C PHE A 100 -0.88 1.57 -1.57
N PHE A 101 -1.04 1.35 -0.26
CA PHE A 101 -0.62 0.11 0.40
C PHE A 101 -1.75 -0.92 0.41
N GLU A 102 -1.41 -2.20 0.25
CA GLU A 102 -2.38 -3.31 0.26
C GLU A 102 -3.11 -3.51 1.60
N GLY A 103 -2.70 -2.82 2.66
CA GLY A 103 -3.34 -2.87 3.98
C GLY A 103 -3.16 -1.58 4.77
N PRO A 104 -3.82 -1.47 5.94
CA PRO A 104 -3.79 -0.27 6.76
C PRO A 104 -2.36 0.18 7.05
N ALA A 105 -2.01 1.38 6.62
CA ALA A 105 -0.67 1.93 6.78
C ALA A 105 -0.75 3.38 7.25
N ALA A 106 -0.16 3.67 8.41
CA ALA A 106 0.08 5.05 8.80
C ALA A 106 1.12 5.68 7.87
N VAL A 107 0.80 6.85 7.32
CA VAL A 107 1.65 7.60 6.41
C VAL A 107 2.08 8.90 7.07
N VAL A 108 3.35 9.26 6.89
CA VAL A 108 3.85 10.60 7.17
C VAL A 108 4.21 11.28 5.86
N ALA A 109 3.99 12.59 5.79
CA ALA A 109 4.20 13.34 4.58
C ALA A 109 4.66 14.78 4.85
N LYS A 110 5.27 15.37 3.83
CA LYS A 110 5.65 16.78 3.77
C LYS A 110 5.09 17.37 2.48
N ARG A 111 4.44 18.53 2.56
CA ARG A 111 3.98 19.26 1.37
C ARG A 111 5.18 19.66 0.53
N VAL A 112 5.06 19.49 -0.78
CA VAL A 112 6.07 19.82 -1.78
C VAL A 112 5.40 20.46 -2.99
N PRO A 113 6.14 21.11 -3.89
CA PRO A 113 5.54 21.69 -5.08
C PRO A 113 4.83 20.64 -5.94
N THR A 114 3.65 21.02 -6.42
CA THR A 114 2.86 20.22 -7.37
C THR A 114 3.44 20.39 -8.76
N LEU A 115 3.69 19.26 -9.42
CA LEU A 115 4.07 19.20 -10.81
C LEU A 115 2.84 18.98 -11.70
N PRO A 116 2.78 19.57 -12.90
CA PRO A 116 1.71 19.35 -13.85
C PRO A 116 1.86 17.98 -14.53
N LEU A 117 1.66 16.90 -13.76
CA LEU A 117 1.72 15.54 -14.29
C LEU A 117 0.40 15.18 -14.98
N PRO A 118 0.43 14.32 -16.03
CA PRO A 118 -0.81 13.87 -16.65
C PRO A 118 -1.62 13.03 -15.66
N GLN A 119 -2.91 13.31 -15.61
CA GLN A 119 -3.84 12.75 -14.63
C GLN A 119 -4.50 11.48 -15.16
N PRO A 120 -4.89 10.53 -14.30
CA PRO A 120 -5.76 9.44 -14.73
C PRO A 120 -7.11 9.98 -15.22
N ALA A 121 -7.77 9.21 -16.08
CA ALA A 121 -9.05 9.54 -16.68
C ALA A 121 -10.01 8.34 -16.64
N ILE A 122 -11.30 8.66 -16.58
CA ILE A 122 -12.39 7.69 -16.74
C ILE A 122 -13.35 8.20 -17.82
N ASN A 123 -13.63 7.35 -18.80
CA ASN A 123 -14.70 7.57 -19.77
C ASN A 123 -15.83 6.56 -19.52
N ILE A 124 -17.05 7.05 -19.30
CA ILE A 124 -18.23 6.19 -19.16
C ILE A 124 -18.67 5.77 -20.57
N LEU A 125 -18.56 4.47 -20.87
CA LEU A 125 -18.93 3.90 -22.16
C LEU A 125 -20.41 3.50 -22.18
N SER A 126 -20.88 2.89 -21.09
CA SER A 126 -22.30 2.59 -20.90
C SER A 126 -22.68 2.70 -19.43
N ASP A 127 -23.92 3.09 -19.22
CA ASP A 127 -24.57 3.20 -17.92
C ASP A 127 -26.05 2.85 -18.12
N SER A 128 -26.44 1.68 -17.65
CA SER A 128 -27.79 1.15 -17.81
C SER A 128 -28.28 0.59 -16.48
N THR A 129 -29.52 0.89 -16.16
CA THR A 129 -30.15 0.46 -14.91
C THR A 129 -31.30 -0.50 -15.22
N THR A 130 -31.31 -1.66 -14.57
CA THR A 130 -32.45 -2.57 -14.46
C THR A 130 -33.15 -2.34 -13.11
N SER A 131 -34.20 -3.10 -12.78
CA SER A 131 -34.95 -2.95 -11.53
C SER A 131 -34.06 -2.95 -10.28
N ASP A 132 -33.06 -3.84 -10.25
CA ASP A 132 -32.29 -4.12 -9.02
C ASP A 132 -30.81 -3.71 -9.13
N ALA A 133 -30.31 -3.52 -10.35
CA ALA A 133 -28.89 -3.29 -10.60
C ALA A 133 -28.63 -2.19 -11.62
N ARG A 134 -27.57 -1.43 -11.39
CA ARG A 134 -26.96 -0.49 -12.33
C ARG A 134 -25.67 -1.09 -12.85
N GLN A 135 -25.56 -1.18 -14.17
CA GLN A 135 -24.41 -1.72 -14.88
C GLN A 135 -23.63 -0.55 -15.49
N LEU A 136 -22.35 -0.49 -15.17
CA LEU A 136 -21.42 0.53 -15.65
C LEU A 136 -20.33 -0.15 -16.47
N SER A 137 -20.08 0.36 -17.68
CA SER A 137 -18.87 0.03 -18.44
C SER A 137 -18.02 1.27 -18.60
N LEU A 138 -16.80 1.22 -18.08
CA LEU A 138 -15.92 2.36 -17.90
C LEU A 138 -14.58 2.07 -18.58
N ARG A 139 -14.05 3.03 -19.34
CA ARG A 139 -12.65 3.03 -19.75
C ARG A 139 -11.84 3.75 -18.67
N VAL A 140 -10.98 3.01 -17.96
CA VAL A 140 -10.10 3.59 -16.94
C VAL A 140 -8.70 3.68 -17.52
N GLN A 141 -8.12 4.88 -17.55
CA GLN A 141 -6.84 5.16 -18.19
C GLN A 141 -5.89 5.81 -17.20
N GLY A 142 -4.66 5.30 -17.16
CA GLY A 142 -3.53 5.99 -16.54
C GLY A 142 -2.91 7.00 -17.49
N SER A 143 -1.96 7.78 -17.00
CA SER A 143 -1.09 8.59 -17.84
C SER A 143 0.04 7.75 -18.45
N ALA A 144 0.69 8.25 -19.50
CA ALA A 144 1.87 7.62 -20.09
C ALA A 144 2.94 7.34 -19.01
N GLY A 145 3.46 6.11 -18.98
CA GLY A 145 4.39 5.65 -17.93
C GLY A 145 3.73 5.05 -16.68
N THR A 146 2.39 5.01 -16.63
CA THR A 146 1.66 4.30 -15.56
C THR A 146 1.99 2.81 -15.62
N THR A 147 2.59 2.30 -14.55
CA THR A 147 2.92 0.88 -14.39
C THR A 147 1.79 0.10 -13.72
N ALA A 148 0.93 0.78 -12.96
CA ALA A 148 -0.25 0.17 -12.34
C ALA A 148 -1.38 1.19 -12.08
N LEU A 149 -2.60 0.69 -12.02
CA LEU A 149 -3.79 1.43 -11.59
C LEU A 149 -4.29 0.83 -10.28
N GLY A 150 -4.32 1.63 -9.22
CA GLY A 150 -5.09 1.33 -8.02
C GLY A 150 -6.51 1.87 -8.21
N ILE A 151 -7.50 1.01 -8.16
CA ILE A 151 -8.92 1.36 -8.36
C ILE A 151 -9.65 1.06 -7.06
N ARG A 152 -10.34 2.05 -6.51
CA ARG A 152 -11.21 1.89 -5.35
C ARG A 152 -12.61 2.42 -5.68
N VAL A 153 -13.64 1.67 -5.31
CA VAL A 153 -15.04 2.10 -5.44
C VAL A 153 -15.61 2.34 -4.05
N THR A 154 -16.05 3.58 -3.80
CA THR A 154 -16.71 3.98 -2.55
C THR A 154 -18.15 4.42 -2.83
N ASP A 155 -18.91 4.67 -1.75
CA ASP A 155 -20.29 5.17 -1.80
C ASP A 155 -21.31 4.23 -2.49
N ALA A 156 -20.89 3.02 -2.85
CA ALA A 156 -21.74 1.94 -3.31
C ALA A 156 -21.04 0.58 -3.10
N PRO A 157 -21.77 -0.48 -2.71
CA PRO A 157 -21.23 -1.83 -2.77
C PRO A 157 -21.12 -2.30 -4.23
N VAL A 158 -20.06 -3.02 -4.54
CA VAL A 158 -19.87 -3.65 -5.86
C VAL A 158 -20.37 -5.09 -5.78
N ILE A 159 -21.43 -5.38 -6.55
CA ILE A 159 -22.06 -6.71 -6.63
C ILE A 159 -21.19 -7.65 -7.47
N SER A 160 -20.71 -7.17 -8.62
CA SER A 160 -19.74 -7.87 -9.45
C SER A 160 -18.88 -6.88 -10.22
N ALA A 161 -17.67 -7.31 -10.57
CA ALA A 161 -16.74 -6.53 -11.37
C ALA A 161 -16.01 -7.43 -12.37
N ALA A 162 -15.63 -6.84 -13.50
CA ALA A 162 -14.72 -7.45 -14.45
C ALA A 162 -13.75 -6.41 -15.01
N ILE A 163 -12.53 -6.83 -15.34
CA ILE A 163 -11.54 -5.99 -16.02
C ILE A 163 -11.08 -6.69 -17.29
N ASP A 164 -11.17 -6.00 -18.43
CA ASP A 164 -10.86 -6.53 -19.76
C ASP A 164 -11.52 -7.91 -20.01
N GLY A 165 -12.80 -8.04 -19.62
CA GLY A 165 -13.58 -9.27 -19.76
C GLY A 165 -13.31 -10.35 -18.71
N HIS A 166 -12.35 -10.16 -17.80
CA HIS A 166 -12.02 -11.13 -16.75
C HIS A 166 -12.76 -10.78 -15.45
N ALA A 167 -13.59 -11.70 -14.97
CA ALA A 167 -14.31 -11.53 -13.72
C ALA A 167 -13.35 -11.41 -12.52
N ILE A 168 -13.63 -10.45 -11.65
CA ILE A 168 -12.86 -10.19 -10.43
C ILE A 168 -13.58 -10.84 -9.25
N ASP A 169 -13.00 -11.92 -8.74
CA ASP A 169 -13.49 -12.63 -7.56
C ASP A 169 -12.75 -12.15 -6.30
N THR A 170 -13.34 -11.19 -5.59
CA THR A 170 -12.76 -10.62 -4.36
C THR A 170 -12.84 -11.57 -3.16
N THR A 171 -13.61 -12.66 -3.23
CA THR A 171 -13.69 -13.64 -2.12
C THR A 171 -12.36 -14.36 -1.88
N ARG A 172 -11.48 -14.33 -2.88
CA ARG A 172 -10.13 -14.91 -2.83
C ARG A 172 -9.08 -13.97 -2.29
N TYR A 173 -9.44 -12.73 -1.95
CA TYR A 173 -8.48 -11.75 -1.46
C TYR A 173 -7.99 -12.14 -0.06
N ARG A 174 -6.68 -12.07 0.15
CA ARG A 174 -6.08 -12.30 1.47
C ARG A 174 -6.51 -11.23 2.48
N LEU A 175 -6.71 -10.00 2.00
CA LEU A 175 -7.13 -8.86 2.80
C LEU A 175 -8.45 -8.35 2.27
N HIS A 176 -9.46 -8.34 3.14
CA HIS A 176 -10.77 -7.80 2.82
C HIS A 176 -10.83 -6.35 3.27
N THR A 177 -11.07 -5.44 2.33
CA THR A 177 -11.32 -4.03 2.60
C THR A 177 -12.82 -3.75 2.63
N ARG A 178 -13.23 -2.73 3.39
CA ARG A 178 -14.64 -2.29 3.42
C ARG A 178 -15.15 -1.90 2.05
N ASP A 179 -14.32 -1.19 1.31
CA ASP A 179 -14.60 -0.73 -0.05
C ASP A 179 -14.00 -1.70 -1.05
N TRP A 180 -14.61 -1.80 -2.24
CA TRP A 180 -14.07 -2.63 -3.32
C TRP A 180 -12.76 -2.03 -3.83
N THR A 181 -11.72 -2.85 -3.98
CA THR A 181 -10.40 -2.42 -4.44
C THR A 181 -9.81 -3.39 -5.47
N LEU A 182 -9.00 -2.85 -6.39
CA LEU A 182 -8.25 -3.63 -7.38
C LEU A 182 -6.93 -2.92 -7.69
N TRP A 183 -5.84 -3.69 -7.74
CA TRP A 183 -4.60 -3.28 -8.40
C TRP A 183 -4.50 -3.94 -9.77
N TYR A 184 -4.46 -3.13 -10.82
CA TYR A 184 -4.30 -3.59 -12.19
C TYR A 184 -2.92 -3.18 -12.73
N TRP A 185 -2.09 -4.17 -13.03
CA TRP A 185 -0.70 -3.97 -13.43
C TRP A 185 -0.54 -4.00 -14.95
N ALA A 186 0.43 -3.23 -15.44
CA ALA A 186 0.75 -3.10 -16.86
C ALA A 186 -0.47 -2.72 -17.72
N PRO A 187 -1.18 -1.62 -17.38
CA PRO A 187 -2.28 -1.17 -18.22
C PRO A 187 -1.78 -0.82 -19.62
N SER A 188 -2.59 -1.13 -20.64
CA SER A 188 -2.33 -0.63 -21.98
C SER A 188 -2.42 0.90 -22.02
N ASP A 189 -1.80 1.54 -23.01
CA ASP A 189 -1.94 2.98 -23.22
C ASP A 189 -3.39 3.40 -23.50
N SER A 190 -4.20 2.46 -24.02
CA SER A 190 -5.66 2.66 -24.19
C SER A 190 -6.45 2.50 -22.88
N GLY A 191 -5.79 2.14 -21.79
CA GLY A 191 -6.36 1.80 -20.49
C GLY A 191 -6.98 0.41 -20.43
N ALA A 192 -7.85 0.23 -19.44
CA ALA A 192 -8.58 -1.01 -19.19
C ALA A 192 -10.10 -0.77 -19.27
N LEU A 193 -10.84 -1.79 -19.70
CA LEU A 193 -12.29 -1.81 -19.63
C LEU A 193 -12.72 -2.37 -18.28
N LEU A 194 -13.22 -1.50 -17.41
CA LEU A 194 -13.79 -1.87 -16.12
C LEU A 194 -15.32 -1.97 -16.25
N SER A 195 -15.86 -3.15 -16.00
CA SER A 195 -17.29 -3.38 -15.86
C SER A 195 -17.65 -3.52 -14.39
N LEU A 196 -18.66 -2.79 -13.92
CA LEU A 196 -19.17 -2.84 -12.56
C LEU A 196 -20.68 -3.08 -12.57
N ILE A 197 -21.15 -3.92 -11.66
CA ILE A 197 -22.55 -4.02 -11.29
C ILE A 197 -22.69 -3.53 -9.85
N VAL A 198 -23.53 -2.53 -9.65
CA VAL A 198 -23.83 -1.91 -8.35
C VAL A 198 -25.35 -1.82 -8.15
N PRO A 199 -25.88 -1.57 -6.95
CA PRO A 199 -27.33 -1.42 -6.75
C PRO A 199 -27.93 -0.30 -7.61
N ALA A 200 -29.16 -0.48 -8.11
CA ALA A 200 -29.81 0.41 -9.09
C ALA A 200 -29.78 1.91 -8.73
N ALA A 201 -30.04 2.26 -7.47
CA ALA A 201 -30.10 3.64 -6.99
C ALA A 201 -28.76 4.20 -6.49
N SER A 202 -27.65 3.48 -6.69
CA SER A 202 -26.35 3.89 -6.15
C SER A 202 -25.59 4.88 -7.04
N THR A 203 -24.80 5.73 -6.40
CA THR A 203 -23.92 6.72 -7.03
C THR A 203 -22.46 6.41 -6.66
N PRO A 204 -21.83 5.39 -7.26
CA PRO A 204 -20.47 5.02 -6.90
C PRO A 204 -19.51 6.17 -7.17
N LYS A 205 -18.48 6.28 -6.33
CA LYS A 205 -17.33 7.15 -6.55
C LYS A 205 -16.10 6.30 -6.78
N LEU A 206 -15.42 6.52 -7.90
CA LEU A 206 -14.19 5.82 -8.24
C LEU A 206 -13.00 6.68 -7.85
N GLU A 207 -12.12 6.17 -7.00
CA GLU A 207 -10.80 6.73 -6.76
C GLU A 207 -9.77 5.95 -7.58
N ILE A 208 -9.04 6.67 -8.44
CA ILE A 208 -8.01 6.11 -9.31
C ILE A 208 -6.64 6.62 -8.87
N LEU A 209 -5.74 5.70 -8.55
CA LEU A 209 -4.33 5.93 -8.29
C LEU A 209 -3.53 5.48 -9.51
N ALA A 210 -3.03 6.43 -10.30
CA ALA A 210 -2.05 6.16 -11.35
C ALA A 210 -0.66 6.06 -10.73
N TYR A 211 -0.07 4.87 -10.81
CA TYR A 211 1.24 4.54 -10.24
C TYR A 211 2.32 4.54 -11.32
N SER A 212 3.40 5.30 -11.11
CA SER A 212 4.57 5.35 -11.98
C SER A 212 5.87 5.17 -11.18
N LEU A 213 6.90 4.63 -11.81
CA LEU A 213 8.21 4.44 -11.18
C LEU A 213 8.98 5.75 -11.07
N GLY A 214 9.71 5.89 -9.97
CA GLY A 214 10.58 7.03 -9.70
C GLY A 214 9.86 8.25 -9.12
N ILE A 215 10.65 9.22 -8.71
CA ILE A 215 10.21 10.55 -8.29
C ILE A 215 10.79 11.55 -9.29
N PRO A 216 9.96 12.39 -9.93
CA PRO A 216 10.45 13.43 -10.83
C PRO A 216 11.29 14.46 -10.07
N THR A 217 12.12 15.22 -10.79
CA THR A 217 12.85 16.33 -10.19
C THR A 217 11.88 17.37 -9.63
N LEU A 218 11.89 17.55 -8.32
CA LEU A 218 11.00 18.46 -7.61
C LEU A 218 11.67 19.84 -7.46
N PRO A 219 11.07 20.92 -7.97
CA PRO A 219 11.61 22.28 -7.79
C PRO A 219 11.74 22.60 -6.30
N ARG A 220 12.87 23.19 -5.90
CA ARG A 220 13.13 23.63 -4.51
C ARG A 220 13.05 22.51 -3.46
N VAL A 221 13.13 21.24 -3.87
CA VAL A 221 13.19 20.09 -2.98
C VAL A 221 14.41 19.25 -3.35
N THR A 222 15.40 19.24 -2.46
CA THR A 222 16.60 18.41 -2.62
C THR A 222 16.44 17.16 -1.78
N LEU A 223 16.39 15.99 -2.41
CA LEU A 223 16.43 14.72 -1.71
C LEU A 223 17.89 14.36 -1.39
N PRO A 224 18.24 14.05 -0.14
CA PRO A 224 19.58 13.59 0.18
C PRO A 224 19.85 12.26 -0.55
N PRO A 225 21.08 12.03 -1.04
CA PRO A 225 21.43 10.75 -1.64
C PRO A 225 21.23 9.63 -0.63
N ARG A 226 20.85 8.44 -1.10
CA ARG A 226 20.75 7.28 -0.23
C ARG A 226 22.15 6.88 0.26
N PRO A 227 22.36 6.72 1.59
CA PRO A 227 23.59 6.13 2.10
C PRO A 227 23.67 4.64 1.71
N ALA A 228 24.87 4.06 1.76
CA ALA A 228 25.12 2.68 1.34
C ALA A 228 24.28 1.64 2.09
N ASN A 229 23.95 1.89 3.35
CA ASN A 229 23.09 1.03 4.18
C ASN A 229 21.58 1.20 3.93
N VAL A 230 21.15 1.98 2.94
CA VAL A 230 19.74 2.18 2.59
C VAL A 230 19.54 1.92 1.10
N VAL A 231 18.74 0.91 0.78
CA VAL A 231 18.42 0.53 -0.60
C VAL A 231 16.96 0.82 -0.91
N PRO A 232 16.59 1.04 -2.18
CA PRO A 232 15.18 1.05 -2.57
C PRO A 232 14.56 -0.34 -2.33
N VAL A 233 13.29 -0.37 -1.95
CA VAL A 233 12.46 -1.58 -2.06
C VAL A 233 12.36 -2.02 -3.54
N GLN A 234 11.92 -3.26 -3.79
CA GLN A 234 11.84 -3.82 -5.14
C GLN A 234 11.13 -2.92 -6.17
N SER A 235 10.02 -2.26 -5.78
CA SER A 235 9.31 -1.37 -6.71
C SER A 235 9.88 0.06 -6.78
N GLY A 236 11.03 0.31 -6.16
CA GLY A 236 11.66 1.62 -6.10
C GLY A 236 10.90 2.68 -5.31
N ASP A 237 11.35 3.92 -5.50
CA ASP A 237 10.54 5.13 -5.28
C ASP A 237 9.49 5.27 -6.37
N VAL A 238 8.42 5.98 -6.03
CA VAL A 238 7.21 5.94 -6.86
C VAL A 238 6.54 7.31 -6.89
N THR A 239 5.85 7.57 -7.98
CA THR A 239 4.94 8.69 -8.12
C THR A 239 3.52 8.16 -8.23
N ILE A 240 2.61 8.70 -7.43
CA ILE A 240 1.19 8.40 -7.49
C ILE A 240 0.40 9.66 -7.80
N VAL A 241 -0.52 9.58 -8.75
CA VAL A 241 -1.50 10.63 -9.04
C VAL A 241 -2.89 10.09 -8.73
N CYS A 242 -3.54 10.68 -7.74
CA CYS A 242 -4.88 10.32 -7.30
C CYS A 242 -5.91 11.24 -7.95
N ARG A 243 -7.02 10.68 -8.44
CA ARG A 243 -8.19 11.46 -8.88
C ARG A 243 -9.47 10.73 -8.55
N ARG A 244 -10.52 11.47 -8.19
CA ARG A 244 -11.80 10.90 -7.76
C ARG A 244 -12.92 11.29 -8.72
N PHE A 245 -13.71 10.30 -9.12
CA PHE A 245 -14.74 10.41 -10.14
C PHE A 245 -16.09 10.01 -9.54
N PRO A 246 -16.94 10.96 -9.13
CA PRO A 246 -18.31 10.65 -8.78
C PRO A 246 -19.09 10.24 -10.04
N ILE A 247 -19.84 9.13 -9.96
CA ILE A 247 -20.73 8.68 -11.05
C ILE A 247 -22.19 8.89 -10.63
N PRO A 248 -22.76 10.09 -10.90
CA PRO A 248 -24.14 10.41 -10.52
C PRO A 248 -25.12 9.53 -11.29
N LEU A 249 -26.38 9.46 -10.82
CA LEU A 249 -27.46 8.84 -11.59
C LEU A 249 -27.64 9.62 -12.91
N ARG A 250 -27.96 8.90 -14.00
CA ARG A 250 -28.46 9.55 -15.21
C ARG A 250 -29.77 10.26 -14.88
N LYS A 251 -29.87 11.53 -15.30
CA LYS A 251 -31.14 12.26 -15.36
C LYS A 251 -31.97 11.75 -16.54
#